data_AF-A0A9W6ISB5-F1
#
_entry.id   AF-A0A9W6ISB5-F1
#
_cell.length_a   1.000
_cell.length_b   1.000
_cell.length_c   1.000
_cell.angle_alpha   90.00
_cell.angle_beta   90.00
_cell.angle_gamma   90.00
#
_symmetry.space_group_name_H-M   'P 1'
#
loop_
_entity.id
_entity.type
_entity.pdbx_description
1 polymer ?
#
loop_
_entity_poly.entity_id
_entity_poly.type
_entity_poly.pdbx_seq_one_letter_code
_entity_poly.pdbx_strand_id
1 'polypeptide(L)'
;MIALLKRFGALRSGRGSASPTGTAAGETREARLRAEAEASLAAGDWTKVLDLTSSKRDLAADVRLLVFRLSAARALKATAVIQEVGLAAAWLAMTVVMRRRIAHDLAAADMPEQAWRVLTADPATVADPRFLQSARAIKQKLTDPRLLAEVDAAIQKAGGETVALADYEHGYREAAGLTAPGTAALHAAPGVPTVHVQRLEADLARFREGQAKPFKPRVGFYENVFVDGIGQVWSEEGSILLSQGAAVPKVSKADVAHIELALHVSGRAKGLYPWLVEQSPKLSWLLEGGAPKPRLLLGEKGQGYELETLRLAGLDVADVVRGSRPVFVEKLLVAKVGLRSFPRWNRIAPIYDRIVARALTEASADASDRIYVSRSDASRRRMENEAAVEAALAARGFRICVLSEMSLAEQIAVMSRAKVIVGAHGSGLSHIVVAQPGAKVIELLPICEGADTQRLNYAHLAVARGLEYHAWAEAQAAAKAPWSVHLDGFLAALDPILGDARRATA
;
A
#
# COMPACT_ATOMS: atom_id res chain seq x y z
N MET A 1 -1.36 -41.30 -12.05
CA MET A 1 -1.13 -39.86 -11.79
C MET A 1 -0.09 -39.55 -10.69
N ILE A 2 0.62 -40.57 -10.15
CA ILE A 2 1.88 -40.40 -9.39
C ILE A 2 3.12 -40.83 -10.22
N ALA A 3 2.93 -41.18 -11.50
CA ALA A 3 3.99 -41.61 -12.42
C ALA A 3 4.34 -40.59 -13.53
N LEU A 4 3.87 -39.34 -13.45
CA LEU A 4 4.24 -38.25 -14.38
C LEU A 4 5.17 -37.18 -13.75
N LEU A 5 5.58 -37.37 -12.49
CA LEU A 5 6.42 -36.44 -11.71
C LEU A 5 7.87 -36.91 -11.48
N LYS A 6 8.39 -37.86 -12.28
CA LYS A 6 9.79 -38.34 -12.21
C LYS A 6 10.66 -38.00 -13.42
N ARG A 7 10.27 -37.04 -14.27
CA ARG A 7 11.03 -36.64 -15.49
C ARG A 7 11.74 -35.28 -15.45
N PHE A 8 11.83 -34.64 -14.29
CA PHE A 8 12.61 -33.39 -14.12
C PHE A 8 13.67 -33.44 -13.00
N GLY A 9 14.03 -34.63 -12.51
CA GLY A 9 15.11 -34.82 -11.54
C GLY A 9 16.15 -35.81 -12.05
N ALA A 10 17.41 -35.40 -12.05
CA ALA A 10 18.63 -36.18 -12.34
C ALA A 10 18.98 -36.40 -13.81
N LEU A 11 19.81 -35.50 -14.35
CA LEU A 11 20.94 -35.84 -15.22
C LEU A 11 22.02 -34.74 -15.09
N ARG A 12 22.71 -34.76 -13.95
CA ARG A 12 24.11 -34.35 -13.82
C ARG A 12 24.90 -35.61 -13.52
N SER A 13 25.74 -36.04 -14.47
CA SER A 13 27.12 -36.53 -14.30
C SER A 13 27.46 -37.65 -15.28
N GLY A 14 28.29 -37.33 -16.26
CA GLY A 14 29.00 -38.29 -17.11
C GLY A 14 30.05 -37.53 -17.91
N ARG A 15 31.32 -37.62 -17.48
CA ARG A 15 32.47 -36.97 -18.11
C ARG A 15 32.71 -37.56 -19.51
N GLY A 16 32.85 -36.69 -20.50
CA GLY A 16 33.40 -36.99 -21.81
C GLY A 16 34.00 -35.70 -22.38
N SER A 17 35.31 -35.70 -22.60
CA SER A 17 36.11 -34.59 -23.10
C SER A 17 35.73 -34.20 -24.53
N ALA A 18 35.31 -32.95 -24.74
CA ALA A 18 35.37 -32.26 -26.03
C ALA A 18 35.55 -30.76 -25.78
N SER A 19 36.46 -30.15 -26.54
CA SER A 19 36.91 -28.75 -26.44
C SER A 19 35.79 -27.71 -26.67
N PRO A 20 35.94 -26.46 -26.19
CA PRO A 20 34.89 -25.45 -26.23
C PRO A 20 35.02 -24.58 -27.49
N THR A 21 34.14 -24.79 -28.46
CA THR A 21 33.91 -23.82 -29.54
C THR A 21 32.44 -23.90 -29.97
N GLY A 22 31.67 -22.84 -29.75
CA GLY A 22 30.32 -22.77 -30.32
C GLY A 22 29.33 -21.85 -29.63
N THR A 23 29.48 -20.54 -29.89
CA THR A 23 28.40 -19.56 -30.13
C THR A 23 27.39 -19.26 -29.01
N ALA A 24 27.46 -18.03 -28.49
CA ALA A 24 26.38 -17.36 -27.78
C ALA A 24 25.08 -17.38 -28.61
N ALA A 25 23.99 -17.86 -28.02
CA ALA A 25 22.66 -17.74 -28.61
C ALA A 25 22.30 -16.25 -28.66
N GLY A 26 22.07 -15.73 -29.88
CA GLY A 26 21.70 -14.33 -30.10
C GLY A 26 20.40 -13.96 -29.39
N GLU A 27 20.41 -12.82 -28.70
CA GLU A 27 19.25 -12.27 -28.01
C GLU A 27 18.13 -11.96 -29.02
N THR A 28 16.91 -12.46 -28.77
CA THR A 28 15.75 -12.26 -29.66
C THR A 28 15.43 -10.77 -29.84
N ARG A 29 14.91 -10.37 -31.00
CA ARG A 29 14.52 -8.97 -31.31
C ARG A 29 13.63 -8.37 -30.21
N GLU A 30 12.65 -9.12 -29.73
CA GLU A 30 11.69 -8.70 -28.72
C GLU A 30 12.36 -8.49 -27.36
N ALA A 31 13.35 -9.32 -27.01
CA ALA A 31 14.12 -9.14 -25.78
C ALA A 31 14.95 -7.84 -25.82
N ARG A 32 15.58 -7.52 -26.96
CA ARG A 32 16.28 -6.25 -27.15
C ARG A 32 15.32 -5.05 -27.08
N LEU A 33 14.19 -5.11 -27.79
CA LEU A 33 13.17 -4.05 -27.74
C LEU A 33 12.66 -3.84 -26.32
N ARG A 34 12.43 -4.91 -25.57
CA ARG A 34 11.98 -4.87 -24.18
C ARG A 34 13.01 -4.21 -23.27
N ALA A 35 14.29 -4.61 -23.38
CA ALA A 35 15.36 -4.01 -22.58
C ALA A 35 15.53 -2.52 -22.89
N GLU A 36 15.45 -2.13 -24.16
CA GLU A 36 15.57 -0.72 -24.55
C GLU A 36 14.34 0.11 -24.14
N ALA A 37 13.13 -0.43 -24.28
CA ALA A 37 11.91 0.23 -23.82
C ALA A 37 11.89 0.38 -22.29
N GLU A 38 12.39 -0.62 -21.54
CA GLU A 38 12.51 -0.54 -20.09
C GLU A 38 13.53 0.53 -19.66
N ALA A 39 14.67 0.63 -20.35
CA ALA A 39 15.66 1.67 -20.10
C ALA A 39 15.11 3.07 -20.43
N SER A 40 14.41 3.24 -21.56
CA SER A 40 13.76 4.50 -21.92
C SER A 40 12.65 4.89 -20.94
N LEU A 41 11.88 3.92 -20.45
CA LEU A 41 10.88 4.15 -19.40
C LEU A 41 11.53 4.63 -18.10
N ALA A 42 12.63 4.01 -17.68
CA ALA A 42 13.38 4.43 -16.49
C ALA A 42 14.00 5.83 -16.64
N ALA A 43 14.38 6.20 -17.87
CA ALA A 43 14.87 7.55 -18.19
C ALA A 43 13.76 8.60 -18.38
N GLY A 44 12.48 8.20 -18.38
CA GLY A 44 11.36 9.09 -18.65
C GLY A 44 11.21 9.51 -20.12
N ASP A 45 11.85 8.82 -21.06
CA ASP A 45 11.76 9.08 -22.50
C ASP A 45 10.54 8.36 -23.10
N TRP A 46 9.35 8.89 -22.81
CA TRP A 46 8.07 8.30 -23.20
C TRP A 46 7.87 8.21 -24.70
N THR A 47 8.36 9.20 -25.44
CA THR A 47 8.26 9.24 -26.91
C THR A 47 9.04 8.07 -27.51
N LYS A 48 10.29 7.86 -27.07
CA LYS A 48 11.08 6.72 -27.52
C LYS A 48 10.43 5.38 -27.16
N VAL A 49 9.80 5.26 -25.98
CA VAL A 49 9.03 4.05 -25.64
C VAL A 49 7.88 3.82 -26.63
N LEU A 50 7.14 4.85 -27.05
CA LEU A 50 6.08 4.69 -28.05
C LEU A 50 6.62 4.26 -29.42
N ASP A 51 7.77 4.77 -29.83
CA ASP A 51 8.42 4.41 -31.09
C ASP A 51 8.89 2.95 -31.08
N LEU A 52 9.58 2.55 -30.01
CA LEU A 52 10.06 1.17 -29.81
C LEU A 52 8.91 0.14 -29.74
N THR A 53 7.72 0.58 -29.34
CA THR A 53 6.54 -0.28 -29.15
C THR A 53 5.46 -0.09 -30.22
N SER A 54 5.78 0.53 -31.35
CA SER A 54 4.82 0.85 -32.43
C SER A 54 4.38 -0.36 -33.27
N SER A 55 5.20 -1.41 -33.32
CA SER A 55 4.97 -2.59 -34.16
C SER A 55 3.95 -3.55 -33.55
N LYS A 56 2.78 -3.69 -34.19
CA LYS A 56 1.74 -4.66 -33.77
C LYS A 56 2.24 -6.11 -33.72
N ARG A 57 3.17 -6.47 -34.60
CA ARG A 57 3.81 -7.80 -34.62
C ARG A 57 4.65 -8.01 -33.36
N ASP A 58 5.47 -7.02 -33.00
CA ASP A 58 6.35 -7.11 -31.83
C ASP A 58 5.50 -7.12 -30.53
N LEU A 59 4.43 -6.33 -30.46
CA LEU A 59 3.46 -6.35 -29.35
C LEU A 59 2.77 -7.72 -29.17
N ALA A 60 2.44 -8.39 -30.27
CA ALA A 60 1.83 -9.72 -30.23
C ALA A 60 2.83 -10.82 -29.81
N ALA A 61 4.10 -10.65 -30.17
CA ALA A 61 5.17 -11.57 -29.80
C ALA A 61 5.60 -11.42 -28.33
N ASP A 62 5.56 -10.20 -27.78
CA ASP A 62 5.81 -9.93 -26.36
C ASP A 62 4.84 -8.91 -25.79
N VAL A 63 3.78 -9.40 -25.13
CA VAL A 63 2.74 -8.57 -24.51
C VAL A 63 3.26 -7.61 -23.43
N ARG A 64 4.49 -7.79 -22.90
CA ARG A 64 5.09 -6.81 -21.97
C ARG A 64 5.34 -5.46 -22.65
N LEU A 65 5.65 -5.47 -23.94
CA LEU A 65 5.78 -4.25 -24.74
C LEU A 65 4.46 -3.46 -24.77
N LEU A 66 3.32 -4.14 -24.68
CA LEU A 66 2.01 -3.50 -24.61
C LEU A 66 1.82 -2.72 -23.31
N VAL A 67 2.36 -3.22 -22.19
CA VAL A 67 2.35 -2.51 -20.89
C VAL A 67 3.25 -1.28 -20.95
N PHE A 68 4.42 -1.36 -21.57
CA PHE A 68 5.29 -0.22 -21.76
C PHE A 68 4.65 0.85 -22.64
N ARG A 69 4.04 0.43 -23.76
CA ARG A 69 3.27 1.31 -24.65
C ARG A 69 2.14 2.01 -23.90
N LEU A 70 1.35 1.27 -23.12
CA LEU A 70 0.25 1.84 -22.33
C LEU A 70 0.77 2.84 -21.30
N SER A 71 1.88 2.53 -20.64
CA SER A 71 2.49 3.41 -19.64
C SER A 71 2.95 4.73 -20.26
N ALA A 72 3.65 4.67 -21.39
CA ALA A 72 4.08 5.85 -22.13
C ALA A 72 2.90 6.66 -22.70
N ALA A 73 1.89 5.99 -23.27
CA ALA A 73 0.70 6.65 -23.78
C ALA A 73 -0.07 7.38 -22.67
N ARG A 74 -0.14 6.81 -21.47
CA ARG A 74 -0.74 7.47 -20.30
C ARG A 74 0.07 8.68 -19.84
N ALA A 75 1.40 8.55 -19.78
CA ALA A 75 2.28 9.66 -19.41
C ALA A 75 2.13 10.85 -20.37
N LEU A 76 2.00 10.56 -21.67
CA LEU A 76 1.83 11.57 -22.73
C LEU A 76 0.36 11.98 -22.96
N LYS A 77 -0.61 11.39 -22.23
CA LYS A 77 -2.05 11.57 -22.46
C LYS A 77 -2.48 11.29 -23.93
N ALA A 78 -1.83 10.34 -24.58
CA ALA A 78 -2.06 9.96 -25.97
C ALA A 78 -3.29 9.03 -26.09
N THR A 79 -4.50 9.60 -25.97
CA THR A 79 -5.77 8.87 -25.93
C THR A 79 -5.96 7.86 -27.07
N ALA A 80 -5.59 8.24 -28.30
CA ALA A 80 -5.70 7.34 -29.46
C ALA A 80 -4.83 6.07 -29.30
N VAL A 81 -3.63 6.20 -28.74
CA VAL A 81 -2.74 5.07 -28.48
C VAL A 81 -3.27 4.20 -27.34
N ILE A 82 -3.85 4.80 -26.30
CA ILE A 82 -4.50 4.06 -25.21
C ILE A 82 -5.64 3.20 -25.75
N GLN A 83 -6.46 3.77 -26.64
CA GLN A 83 -7.56 3.05 -27.30
C GLN A 83 -7.05 1.92 -28.20
N GLU A 84 -5.98 2.16 -28.98
CA GLU A 84 -5.33 1.12 -29.79
C GLU A 84 -4.86 -0.05 -28.91
N VAL A 85 -4.21 0.25 -27.79
CA VAL A 85 -3.73 -0.76 -26.85
C VAL A 85 -4.88 -1.58 -26.27
N GLY A 86 -5.98 -0.94 -25.85
CA GLY A 86 -7.14 -1.64 -25.32
C GLY A 86 -7.77 -2.59 -26.33
N LEU A 87 -7.90 -2.17 -27.59
CA LEU A 87 -8.37 -3.02 -28.68
C LEU A 87 -7.43 -4.21 -28.90
N ALA A 88 -6.11 -3.99 -28.97
CA ALA A 88 -5.15 -5.08 -29.15
C ALA A 88 -5.17 -6.08 -27.98
N ALA A 89 -5.21 -5.58 -26.74
CA ALA A 89 -5.22 -6.41 -25.53
C ALA A 89 -6.43 -7.36 -25.43
N ALA A 90 -7.56 -7.00 -26.03
CA ALA A 90 -8.75 -7.85 -26.05
C ALA A 90 -8.54 -9.14 -26.86
N TRP A 91 -7.64 -9.14 -27.85
CA TRP A 91 -7.43 -10.29 -28.76
C TRP A 91 -6.15 -11.06 -28.48
N LEU A 92 -5.16 -10.44 -27.84
CA LEU A 92 -3.87 -11.07 -27.58
C LEU A 92 -3.97 -12.13 -26.46
N ALA A 93 -3.32 -13.27 -26.70
CA ALA A 93 -3.11 -14.31 -25.69
C ALA A 93 -2.10 -13.81 -24.65
N MET A 94 -2.47 -13.90 -23.37
CA MET A 94 -1.62 -13.46 -22.26
C MET A 94 -2.04 -14.13 -20.96
N THR A 95 -1.20 -14.02 -19.94
CA THR A 95 -1.56 -14.52 -18.60
C THR A 95 -2.68 -13.69 -17.97
N VAL A 96 -3.46 -14.31 -17.08
CA VAL A 96 -4.48 -13.64 -16.26
C VAL A 96 -3.91 -12.42 -15.52
N VAL A 97 -2.68 -12.55 -15.00
CA VAL A 97 -1.99 -11.46 -14.29
C VAL A 97 -1.78 -10.25 -15.21
N MET A 98 -1.32 -10.50 -16.44
CA MET A 98 -1.09 -9.43 -17.42
C MET A 98 -2.40 -8.77 -17.86
N ARG A 99 -3.42 -9.58 -18.16
CA ARG A 99 -4.74 -9.10 -18.56
C ARG A 99 -5.36 -8.19 -17.51
N ARG A 100 -5.31 -8.62 -16.24
CA ARG A 100 -5.80 -7.80 -15.11
C ARG A 100 -5.00 -6.51 -14.94
N ARG A 101 -3.68 -6.55 -15.15
CA ARG A 101 -2.84 -5.34 -15.08
C ARG A 101 -3.23 -4.33 -16.15
N ILE A 102 -3.38 -4.77 -17.40
CA ILE A 102 -3.77 -3.89 -18.52
C ILE A 102 -5.18 -3.34 -18.29
N ALA A 103 -6.15 -4.18 -17.90
CA ALA A 103 -7.51 -3.74 -17.60
C ALA A 103 -7.52 -2.67 -16.48
N HIS A 104 -6.73 -2.87 -15.42
CA HIS A 104 -6.56 -1.86 -14.37
C HIS A 104 -5.98 -0.55 -14.91
N ASP A 105 -4.92 -0.61 -15.72
CA ASP A 105 -4.27 0.59 -16.27
C ASP A 105 -5.17 1.34 -17.26
N LEU A 106 -6.01 0.63 -18.04
CA LEU A 106 -7.05 1.23 -18.89
C LEU A 106 -8.13 1.92 -18.06
N ALA A 107 -8.64 1.27 -17.02
CA ALA A 107 -9.63 1.89 -16.12
C ALA A 107 -9.04 3.11 -15.40
N ALA A 108 -7.75 3.09 -15.06
CA ALA A 108 -7.04 4.23 -14.50
C ALA A 108 -6.82 5.37 -15.51
N ALA A 109 -6.83 5.05 -16.80
CA ALA A 109 -6.75 5.99 -17.91
C ALA A 109 -8.12 6.45 -18.44
N ASP A 110 -9.17 6.28 -17.62
CA ASP A 110 -10.56 6.67 -17.95
C ASP A 110 -11.13 5.95 -19.19
N MET A 111 -10.73 4.68 -19.38
CA MET A 111 -11.25 3.78 -20.43
C MET A 111 -11.96 2.56 -19.81
N PRO A 112 -13.02 2.74 -19.00
CA PRO A 112 -13.63 1.65 -18.25
C PRO A 112 -14.32 0.60 -19.15
N GLU A 113 -14.87 0.99 -20.31
CA GLU A 113 -15.49 0.02 -21.23
C GLU A 113 -14.44 -0.89 -21.87
N GLN A 114 -13.30 -0.34 -22.29
CA GLN A 114 -12.20 -1.14 -22.84
C GLN A 114 -11.56 -2.01 -21.77
N ALA A 115 -11.38 -1.47 -20.56
CA ALA A 115 -10.92 -2.24 -19.41
C ALA A 115 -11.81 -3.46 -19.16
N TRP A 116 -13.13 -3.29 -19.24
CA TRP A 116 -14.08 -4.38 -19.10
C TRP A 116 -13.88 -5.44 -20.19
N ARG A 117 -13.85 -5.03 -21.47
CA ARG A 117 -13.66 -5.95 -22.61
C ARG A 117 -12.34 -6.72 -22.50
N VAL A 118 -11.25 -6.06 -22.11
CA VAL A 118 -9.95 -6.71 -21.91
C VAL A 118 -10.03 -7.72 -20.77
N LEU A 119 -10.70 -7.39 -19.66
CA LEU A 119 -10.82 -8.24 -18.48
C LEU A 119 -11.60 -9.52 -18.79
N THR A 120 -12.69 -9.43 -19.56
CA THR A 120 -13.61 -10.56 -19.82
C THR A 120 -13.33 -11.33 -21.11
N ALA A 121 -12.37 -10.88 -21.93
CA ALA A 121 -11.97 -11.56 -23.16
C ALA A 121 -11.48 -13.00 -22.97
N ASP A 122 -11.05 -13.38 -21.76
CA ASP A 122 -10.60 -14.73 -21.43
C ASP A 122 -11.42 -15.30 -20.26
N PRO A 123 -12.16 -16.42 -20.44
CA PRO A 123 -12.89 -17.09 -19.37
C PRO A 123 -12.03 -17.44 -18.15
N ALA A 124 -10.73 -17.72 -18.33
CA ALA A 124 -9.82 -17.99 -17.22
C ALA A 124 -9.66 -16.79 -16.28
N THR A 125 -9.86 -15.57 -16.78
CA THR A 125 -9.81 -14.36 -15.95
C THR A 125 -11.08 -14.17 -15.14
N VAL A 126 -12.24 -14.61 -15.64
CA VAL A 126 -13.50 -14.61 -14.89
C VAL A 126 -13.48 -15.66 -13.77
N ALA A 127 -12.79 -16.78 -13.99
CA ALA A 127 -12.60 -17.83 -12.99
C ALA A 127 -11.51 -17.49 -11.94
N ASP A 128 -10.69 -16.47 -12.17
CA ASP A 128 -9.65 -16.07 -11.22
C ASP A 128 -10.28 -15.47 -9.94
N PRO A 129 -9.84 -15.87 -8.74
CA PRO A 129 -10.46 -15.37 -7.51
C PRO A 129 -10.40 -13.86 -7.32
N ARG A 130 -9.48 -13.17 -7.99
CA ARG A 130 -9.33 -11.71 -7.93
C ARG A 130 -10.14 -10.98 -9.00
N PHE A 131 -10.90 -11.70 -9.83
CA PHE A 131 -11.83 -11.13 -10.81
C PHE A 131 -12.77 -10.11 -10.17
N LEU A 132 -13.44 -10.49 -9.07
CA LEU A 132 -14.42 -9.65 -8.38
C LEU A 132 -13.87 -8.27 -7.99
N GLN A 133 -12.60 -8.20 -7.59
CA GLN A 133 -11.95 -6.93 -7.24
C GLN A 133 -11.78 -6.04 -8.48
N SER A 134 -11.30 -6.62 -9.58
CA SER A 134 -11.12 -5.92 -10.85
C SER A 134 -12.47 -5.47 -11.45
N ALA A 135 -13.46 -6.36 -11.47
CA ALA A 135 -14.79 -6.08 -11.99
C ALA A 135 -15.49 -4.95 -11.22
N ARG A 136 -15.48 -5.00 -9.87
CA ARG A 136 -16.08 -3.94 -9.03
C ARG A 136 -15.37 -2.59 -9.19
N ALA A 137 -14.05 -2.58 -9.35
CA ALA A 137 -13.29 -1.35 -9.58
C ALA A 137 -13.63 -0.70 -10.94
N ILE A 138 -13.81 -1.51 -11.99
CA ILE A 138 -14.26 -1.03 -13.30
C ILE A 138 -15.71 -0.53 -13.24
N LYS A 139 -16.60 -1.29 -12.57
CA LYS A 139 -18.02 -0.94 -12.39
C LYS A 139 -18.21 0.48 -11.85
N GLN A 140 -17.40 0.89 -10.88
CA GLN A 140 -17.49 2.22 -10.25
C GLN A 140 -17.29 3.39 -11.23
N LYS A 141 -16.70 3.14 -12.40
CA LYS A 141 -16.41 4.15 -13.43
C LYS A 141 -17.31 4.04 -14.65
N LEU A 142 -18.08 2.96 -14.79
CA LEU A 142 -18.98 2.75 -15.92
C LEU A 142 -20.26 3.57 -15.76
N THR A 143 -20.74 4.11 -16.88
CA THR A 143 -21.99 4.87 -16.96
C THR A 143 -23.03 4.22 -17.87
N ASP A 144 -22.61 3.38 -18.85
CA ASP A 144 -23.52 2.66 -19.75
C ASP A 144 -24.35 1.61 -19.00
N PRO A 145 -25.70 1.73 -18.97
CA PRO A 145 -26.58 0.79 -18.29
C PRO A 145 -26.47 -0.66 -18.79
N ARG A 146 -26.20 -0.88 -20.08
CA ARG A 146 -26.09 -2.23 -20.65
C ARG A 146 -24.82 -2.93 -20.16
N LEU A 147 -23.70 -2.21 -20.18
CA LEU A 147 -22.44 -2.70 -19.64
C LEU A 147 -22.52 -2.92 -18.13
N LEU A 148 -23.19 -2.04 -17.39
CA LEU A 148 -23.42 -2.23 -15.95
C LEU A 148 -24.16 -3.54 -15.66
N ALA A 149 -25.22 -3.85 -16.42
CA ALA A 149 -25.93 -5.12 -16.31
C ALA A 149 -25.06 -6.34 -16.68
N GLU A 150 -24.23 -6.21 -17.71
CA GLU A 150 -23.26 -7.25 -18.11
C GLU A 150 -22.25 -7.54 -16.98
N VAL A 151 -21.72 -6.47 -16.36
CA VAL A 151 -20.78 -6.57 -15.24
C VAL A 151 -21.43 -7.20 -14.02
N ASP A 152 -22.67 -6.84 -13.72
CA ASP A 152 -23.41 -7.41 -12.59
C ASP A 152 -23.69 -8.90 -12.77
N ALA A 153 -24.11 -9.32 -13.97
CA ALA A 153 -24.29 -10.74 -14.28
C ALA A 153 -22.97 -11.52 -14.13
N ALA A 154 -21.85 -10.96 -14.57
CA ALA A 154 -20.54 -11.59 -14.45
C ALA A 154 -20.04 -11.67 -12.99
N ILE A 155 -20.28 -10.62 -12.18
CA ILE A 155 -19.99 -10.61 -10.74
C ILE A 155 -20.79 -11.72 -10.04
N GLN A 156 -22.10 -11.81 -10.33
CA GLN A 156 -22.97 -12.84 -9.76
C GLN A 156 -22.51 -14.24 -10.16
N LYS A 157 -22.17 -14.46 -11.44
CA LYS A 157 -21.65 -15.74 -11.94
C LYS A 157 -20.33 -16.16 -11.27
N ALA A 158 -19.49 -15.19 -10.89
CA ALA A 158 -18.26 -15.44 -10.15
C ALA A 158 -18.48 -15.63 -8.64
N GLY A 159 -19.74 -15.75 -8.20
CA GLY A 159 -20.13 -15.94 -6.80
C GLY A 159 -20.09 -14.65 -5.98
N GLY A 160 -19.93 -13.48 -6.60
CA GLY A 160 -19.94 -12.21 -5.89
C GLY A 160 -21.35 -11.73 -5.62
N GLU A 161 -21.64 -11.41 -4.36
CA GLU A 161 -22.91 -10.82 -3.96
C GLU A 161 -22.73 -9.35 -3.56
N THR A 162 -23.74 -8.52 -3.82
CA THR A 162 -23.76 -7.13 -3.36
C THR A 162 -24.76 -7.03 -2.22
N VAL A 163 -24.29 -7.30 -1.01
CA VAL A 163 -25.09 -7.12 0.21
C VAL A 163 -24.74 -5.78 0.84
N ALA A 164 -25.75 -4.93 1.04
CA ALA A 164 -25.59 -3.72 1.82
C ALA A 164 -25.27 -4.10 3.26
N LEU A 165 -24.14 -3.61 3.77
CA LEU A 165 -23.75 -3.85 5.16
C LEU A 165 -24.73 -3.09 6.06
N ALA A 166 -25.52 -3.83 6.84
CA ALA A 166 -26.43 -3.23 7.83
C ALA A 166 -25.61 -2.41 8.83
N ASP A 167 -26.10 -1.22 9.20
CA ASP A 167 -25.42 -0.39 10.18
C ASP A 167 -25.59 -1.02 11.57
N TYR A 168 -24.49 -1.10 12.32
CA TYR A 168 -24.49 -1.62 13.69
C TYR A 168 -24.80 -0.47 14.65
N GLU A 169 -25.77 -0.68 15.56
CA GLU A 169 -26.27 0.36 16.47
C GLU A 169 -25.18 0.92 17.40
N HIS A 170 -24.19 0.08 17.74
CA HIS A 170 -23.00 0.46 18.47
C HIS A 170 -21.87 0.73 17.47
N GLY A 171 -21.28 1.92 17.51
CA GLY A 171 -20.22 2.26 16.59
C GLY A 171 -19.47 3.50 17.05
N TYR A 172 -18.66 4.07 16.14
CA TYR A 172 -17.93 5.30 16.41
C TYR A 172 -18.88 6.41 16.86
N ARG A 173 -18.72 6.89 18.10
CA ARG A 173 -19.54 7.96 18.66
C ARG A 173 -19.58 9.18 17.75
N GLU A 174 -20.71 9.88 17.82
CA GLU A 174 -20.79 11.22 17.26
C GLU A 174 -19.83 12.13 18.02
N ALA A 175 -19.02 12.85 17.26
CA ALA A 175 -18.07 13.81 17.78
C ALA A 175 -17.97 14.96 16.78
N ALA A 176 -18.00 16.19 17.32
CA ALA A 176 -18.00 17.41 16.54
C ALA A 176 -16.57 17.86 16.18
N GLY A 177 -16.45 18.57 15.06
CA GLY A 177 -15.19 19.14 14.61
C GLY A 177 -14.38 18.24 13.69
N LEU A 178 -13.61 18.88 12.81
CA LEU A 178 -12.59 18.25 11.98
C LEU A 178 -11.23 18.77 12.44
N THR A 179 -10.24 17.88 12.46
CA THR A 179 -8.85 18.28 12.58
C THR A 179 -8.46 19.10 11.36
N ALA A 180 -7.83 20.26 11.58
CA ALA A 180 -7.30 21.06 10.49
C ALA A 180 -6.29 20.22 9.70
N PRO A 181 -6.34 20.26 8.36
CA PRO A 181 -5.38 19.53 7.55
C PRO A 181 -3.97 20.08 7.78
N GLY A 182 -3.00 19.20 7.76
CA GLY A 182 -1.59 19.54 7.81
C GLY A 182 -1.10 20.15 6.49
N THR A 183 0.15 20.57 6.50
CA THR A 183 0.84 21.08 5.31
C THR A 183 1.78 20.02 4.75
N ALA A 184 2.10 20.14 3.46
CA ALA A 184 3.09 19.30 2.82
C ALA A 184 3.78 20.11 1.74
N ALA A 185 5.12 20.16 1.80
CA ALA A 185 6.01 20.81 0.86
C ALA A 185 6.99 19.79 0.26
N LEU A 186 7.33 19.94 -1.02
CA LEU A 186 8.26 19.07 -1.72
C LEU A 186 9.51 19.87 -2.09
N HIS A 187 10.66 19.28 -1.81
CA HIS A 187 11.99 19.77 -2.14
C HIS A 187 12.69 18.68 -2.95
N ALA A 188 13.63 19.03 -3.80
CA ALA A 188 14.32 18.06 -4.63
C ALA A 188 15.81 18.38 -4.73
N ALA A 189 16.64 17.34 -4.67
CA ALA A 189 18.06 17.46 -4.92
C ALA A 189 18.35 17.88 -6.37
N PRO A 190 19.50 18.53 -6.62
CA PRO A 190 19.95 18.81 -7.99
C PRO A 190 19.95 17.54 -8.86
N GLY A 191 19.41 17.64 -10.07
CA GLY A 191 19.40 16.52 -11.02
C GLY A 191 18.20 15.58 -10.91
N VAL A 192 17.33 15.74 -9.91
CA VAL A 192 16.03 15.06 -9.88
C VAL A 192 15.17 15.52 -11.07
N PRO A 193 14.69 14.61 -11.94
CA PRO A 193 13.82 15.01 -13.04
C PRO A 193 12.51 15.65 -12.57
N THR A 194 12.18 16.82 -13.12
CA THR A 194 11.00 17.61 -12.73
C THR A 194 9.68 16.85 -12.86
N VAL A 195 9.60 15.89 -13.78
CA VAL A 195 8.40 15.04 -13.96
C VAL A 195 8.03 14.25 -12.71
N HIS A 196 9.01 13.80 -11.92
CA HIS A 196 8.74 13.09 -10.67
C HIS A 196 8.15 14.05 -9.64
N VAL A 197 8.72 15.25 -9.49
CA VAL A 197 8.22 16.27 -8.57
C VAL A 197 6.78 16.66 -8.92
N GLN A 198 6.50 16.97 -10.18
CA GLN A 198 5.14 17.29 -10.65
C GLN A 198 4.13 16.17 -10.38
N ARG A 199 4.56 14.90 -10.50
CA ARG A 199 3.70 13.75 -10.22
C ARG A 199 3.36 13.63 -8.73
N LEU A 200 4.34 13.89 -7.86
CA LEU A 200 4.17 13.93 -6.41
C LEU A 200 3.24 15.08 -5.99
N GLU A 201 3.43 16.27 -6.55
CA GLU A 201 2.54 17.43 -6.31
C GLU A 201 1.10 17.14 -6.73
N ALA A 202 0.91 16.56 -7.92
CA ALA A 202 -0.41 16.18 -8.41
C ALA A 202 -1.07 15.11 -7.53
N ASP A 203 -0.30 14.19 -6.96
CA ASP A 203 -0.82 13.18 -6.03
C ASP A 203 -1.29 13.79 -4.72
N LEU A 204 -0.47 14.68 -4.15
CA LEU A 204 -0.82 15.42 -2.94
C LEU A 204 -2.06 16.31 -3.14
N ALA A 205 -2.19 16.95 -4.30
CA ALA A 205 -3.37 17.75 -4.65
C ALA A 205 -4.64 16.87 -4.69
N ARG A 206 -4.59 15.73 -5.40
CA ARG A 206 -5.71 14.75 -5.43
C ARG A 206 -6.07 14.24 -4.04
N PHE A 207 -5.07 13.99 -3.19
CA PHE A 207 -5.32 13.56 -1.82
C PHE A 207 -6.05 14.63 -1.01
N ARG A 208 -5.63 15.90 -1.09
CA ARG A 208 -6.29 17.03 -0.43
C ARG A 208 -7.74 17.20 -0.89
N GLU A 209 -8.01 17.10 -2.18
CA GLU A 209 -9.38 17.09 -2.73
C GLU A 209 -10.20 15.94 -2.15
N GLY A 210 -9.63 14.73 -2.07
CA GLY A 210 -10.28 13.56 -1.47
C GLY A 210 -10.58 13.71 0.03
N GLN A 211 -9.82 14.54 0.74
CA GLN A 211 -10.02 14.88 2.16
C GLN A 211 -11.05 16.00 2.37
N ALA A 212 -11.43 16.76 1.34
CA ALA A 212 -12.46 17.80 1.45
C ALA A 212 -13.84 17.26 1.89
N LYS A 213 -14.09 15.96 1.66
CA LYS A 213 -15.24 15.22 2.19
C LYS A 213 -14.73 14.05 3.03
N PRO A 214 -14.39 14.25 4.31
CA PRO A 214 -13.87 13.19 5.17
C PRO A 214 -14.87 12.05 5.32
N PHE A 215 -14.38 10.82 5.21
CA PHE A 215 -15.21 9.63 5.38
C PHE A 215 -15.60 9.46 6.84
N LYS A 216 -16.92 9.39 7.11
CA LYS A 216 -17.45 9.10 8.44
C LYS A 216 -17.17 7.62 8.77
N PRO A 217 -16.33 7.32 9.78
CA PRO A 217 -16.09 5.94 10.17
C PRO A 217 -17.40 5.33 10.69
N ARG A 218 -17.65 4.05 10.34
CA ARG A 218 -18.86 3.34 10.73
C ARG A 218 -18.59 1.86 10.93
N VAL A 219 -19.47 1.21 11.67
CA VAL A 219 -19.47 -0.24 11.86
C VAL A 219 -20.75 -0.79 11.23
N GLY A 220 -20.61 -1.85 10.47
CA GLY A 220 -21.75 -2.66 10.09
C GLY A 220 -21.44 -4.13 10.32
N PHE A 221 -22.33 -5.01 9.91
CA PHE A 221 -22.18 -6.44 10.18
C PHE A 221 -22.73 -7.34 9.08
N TYR A 222 -22.24 -8.57 9.09
CA TYR A 222 -22.84 -9.72 8.40
C TYR A 222 -23.33 -10.72 9.43
N GLU A 223 -24.36 -11.48 9.09
CA GLU A 223 -24.89 -12.55 9.93
C GLU A 223 -24.66 -13.91 9.29
N ASN A 224 -24.34 -14.90 10.12
CA ASN A 224 -24.17 -16.30 9.71
C ASN A 224 -23.21 -16.46 8.53
N VAL A 225 -21.97 -16.03 8.73
CA VAL A 225 -20.94 -16.03 7.67
C VAL A 225 -19.72 -16.84 8.04
N PHE A 226 -19.04 -17.32 7.01
CA PHE A 226 -17.67 -17.77 7.14
C PHE A 226 -16.71 -16.61 6.89
N VAL A 227 -15.60 -16.59 7.62
CA VAL A 227 -14.49 -15.67 7.41
C VAL A 227 -13.15 -16.39 7.56
N ASP A 228 -12.21 -16.09 6.68
CA ASP A 228 -10.86 -16.67 6.73
C ASP A 228 -9.80 -15.69 7.27
N GLY A 229 -8.57 -16.20 7.43
CA GLY A 229 -7.44 -15.44 7.95
C GLY A 229 -6.92 -14.31 7.06
N ILE A 230 -7.42 -14.15 5.84
CA ILE A 230 -7.09 -12.99 4.99
C ILE A 230 -8.22 -11.97 4.98
N GLY A 231 -9.36 -12.30 5.59
CA GLY A 231 -10.55 -11.44 5.68
C GLY A 231 -11.54 -11.60 4.54
N GLN A 232 -11.50 -12.73 3.82
CA GLN A 232 -12.55 -13.07 2.87
C GLN A 232 -13.78 -13.51 3.64
N VAL A 233 -14.95 -13.00 3.26
CA VAL A 233 -16.24 -13.31 3.91
C VAL A 233 -17.18 -13.91 2.88
N TRP A 234 -17.80 -15.03 3.21
CA TRP A 234 -18.79 -15.69 2.35
C TRP A 234 -19.95 -16.28 3.16
N SER A 235 -21.11 -16.41 2.51
CA SER A 235 -22.31 -17.03 3.09
C SER A 235 -22.18 -18.54 3.17
N GLU A 236 -23.14 -19.21 3.80
CA GLU A 236 -23.16 -20.67 3.88
C GLU A 236 -23.31 -21.36 2.52
N GLU A 237 -24.00 -20.70 1.60
CA GLU A 237 -24.20 -21.16 0.22
C GLU A 237 -22.95 -20.96 -0.65
N GLY A 238 -21.91 -20.30 -0.11
CA GLY A 238 -20.66 -20.02 -0.82
C GLY A 238 -20.60 -18.67 -1.53
N SER A 239 -21.60 -17.81 -1.37
CA SER A 239 -21.63 -16.46 -1.96
C SER A 239 -20.61 -15.54 -1.29
N ILE A 240 -19.74 -14.90 -2.08
CA ILE A 240 -18.69 -14.00 -1.61
C ILE A 240 -19.27 -12.61 -1.32
N LEU A 241 -19.37 -12.30 -0.03
CA LEU A 241 -19.86 -11.02 0.49
C LEU A 241 -18.74 -9.97 0.53
N LEU A 242 -17.54 -10.37 0.96
CA LEU A 242 -16.33 -9.54 0.98
C LEU A 242 -15.16 -10.31 0.34
N SER A 243 -14.69 -9.87 -0.83
CA SER A 243 -13.62 -10.55 -1.56
C SER A 243 -12.25 -9.98 -1.24
N GLN A 244 -11.35 -10.85 -0.77
CA GLN A 244 -9.92 -10.58 -0.65
C GLN A 244 -9.11 -11.15 -1.84
N GLY A 245 -9.79 -11.68 -2.85
CA GLY A 245 -9.17 -12.21 -4.05
C GLY A 245 -8.55 -13.59 -3.85
N ALA A 246 -9.15 -14.42 -2.99
CA ALA A 246 -8.82 -15.83 -2.81
C ALA A 246 -10.04 -16.72 -3.12
N ALA A 247 -9.76 -18.00 -3.37
CA ALA A 247 -10.80 -18.97 -3.65
C ALA A 247 -11.54 -19.33 -2.37
N VAL A 248 -12.85 -19.49 -2.45
CA VAL A 248 -13.67 -19.91 -1.31
C VAL A 248 -13.37 -21.38 -1.00
N PRO A 249 -12.92 -21.71 0.24
CA PRO A 249 -12.70 -23.08 0.63
C PRO A 249 -14.03 -23.82 0.82
N LYS A 250 -14.05 -25.12 0.52
CA LYS A 250 -15.20 -25.98 0.82
C LYS A 250 -15.15 -26.37 2.30
N VAL A 251 -15.98 -25.74 3.13
CA VAL A 251 -16.11 -26.00 4.56
C VAL A 251 -17.58 -26.01 4.97
N SER A 252 -17.93 -26.79 5.99
CA SER A 252 -19.24 -26.71 6.66
C SER A 252 -19.10 -26.11 8.06
N LYS A 253 -20.21 -25.71 8.68
CA LYS A 253 -20.20 -25.20 10.06
C LYS A 253 -19.63 -26.21 11.06
N ALA A 254 -19.86 -27.49 10.83
CA ALA A 254 -19.39 -28.56 11.71
C ALA A 254 -17.86 -28.74 11.66
N ASP A 255 -17.21 -28.24 10.61
CA ASP A 255 -15.78 -28.43 10.38
C ASP A 255 -14.91 -27.28 10.92
N VAL A 256 -15.53 -26.20 11.40
CA VAL A 256 -14.83 -24.96 11.77
C VAL A 256 -15.21 -24.49 13.17
N ALA A 257 -14.38 -23.63 13.76
CA ALA A 257 -14.72 -23.01 15.03
C ALA A 257 -15.94 -22.09 14.86
N HIS A 258 -16.84 -22.15 15.83
CA HIS A 258 -18.03 -21.32 15.90
C HIS A 258 -17.81 -20.15 16.86
N ILE A 259 -18.12 -18.93 16.41
CA ILE A 259 -17.99 -17.70 17.20
C ILE A 259 -19.30 -16.92 17.12
N GLU A 260 -19.88 -16.59 18.26
CA GLU A 260 -21.12 -15.79 18.31
C GLU A 260 -20.89 -14.37 17.76
N LEU A 261 -19.88 -13.66 18.29
CA LEU A 261 -19.59 -12.28 17.92
C LEU A 261 -18.10 -12.09 17.65
N ALA A 262 -17.77 -11.60 16.46
CA ALA A 262 -16.39 -11.32 16.08
C ALA A 262 -16.25 -9.96 15.36
N LEU A 263 -15.07 -9.33 15.48
CA LEU A 263 -14.69 -8.15 14.71
C LEU A 263 -13.59 -8.51 13.73
N HIS A 264 -13.82 -8.23 12.45
CA HIS A 264 -12.79 -8.38 11.42
C HIS A 264 -11.82 -7.19 11.45
N VAL A 265 -10.60 -7.42 11.95
CA VAL A 265 -9.57 -6.37 12.10
C VAL A 265 -8.55 -6.42 10.96
N SER A 266 -8.07 -7.62 10.63
CA SER A 266 -6.99 -7.82 9.66
C SER A 266 -7.35 -7.38 8.24
N GLY A 267 -6.31 -7.25 7.41
CA GLY A 267 -6.43 -7.07 5.97
C GLY A 267 -5.29 -7.76 5.25
N ARG A 268 -5.35 -7.76 3.92
CA ARG A 268 -4.33 -8.42 3.09
C ARG A 268 -2.96 -7.74 3.16
N ALA A 269 -2.93 -6.42 3.37
CA ALA A 269 -1.72 -5.63 3.45
C ALA A 269 -0.98 -5.90 4.79
N LYS A 270 0.34 -6.06 4.69
CA LYS A 270 1.21 -6.41 5.83
C LYS A 270 2.19 -5.29 6.11
N GLY A 271 2.57 -5.16 7.38
CA GLY A 271 3.56 -4.20 7.83
C GLY A 271 2.96 -3.16 8.76
N LEU A 272 3.86 -2.39 9.37
CA LEU A 272 3.50 -1.44 10.42
C LEU A 272 2.55 -0.34 9.92
N TYR A 273 2.73 0.17 8.69
CA TYR A 273 1.85 1.21 8.15
C TYR A 273 0.40 0.74 7.97
N PRO A 274 0.09 -0.34 7.23
CA PRO A 274 -1.27 -0.85 7.17
C PRO A 274 -1.86 -1.16 8.55
N TRP A 275 -1.07 -1.71 9.47
CA TRP A 275 -1.53 -1.98 10.83
C TRP A 275 -1.94 -0.69 11.56
N LEU A 276 -1.02 0.26 11.72
CA LEU A 276 -1.27 1.46 12.49
C LEU A 276 -2.28 2.40 11.82
N VAL A 277 -2.34 2.45 10.48
CA VAL A 277 -3.13 3.47 9.77
C VAL A 277 -4.46 2.95 9.22
N GLU A 278 -4.56 1.65 8.93
CA GLU A 278 -5.74 1.07 8.27
C GLU A 278 -6.47 0.02 9.13
N GLN A 279 -5.75 -0.68 10.03
CA GLN A 279 -6.32 -1.81 10.79
C GLN A 279 -6.63 -1.43 12.25
N SER A 280 -5.66 -0.92 13.00
CA SER A 280 -5.88 -0.56 14.42
C SER A 280 -6.96 0.53 14.64
N PRO A 281 -7.19 1.50 13.73
CA PRO A 281 -8.33 2.42 13.83
C PRO A 281 -9.70 1.73 13.93
N LYS A 282 -9.84 0.51 13.41
CA LYS A 282 -11.06 -0.30 13.47
C LYS A 282 -11.46 -0.68 14.89
N LEU A 283 -10.53 -0.56 15.84
CA LEU A 283 -10.71 -0.93 17.24
C LEU A 283 -11.15 0.25 18.11
N SER A 284 -10.99 1.49 17.63
CA SER A 284 -11.19 2.70 18.44
C SER A 284 -12.56 2.74 19.13
N TRP A 285 -13.61 2.36 18.41
CA TRP A 285 -14.99 2.36 18.92
C TRP A 285 -15.23 1.33 20.04
N LEU A 286 -14.41 0.28 20.15
CA LEU A 286 -14.49 -0.72 21.24
C LEU A 286 -13.98 -0.17 22.57
N LEU A 287 -13.20 0.91 22.55
CA LEU A 287 -12.57 1.47 23.75
C LEU A 287 -13.48 2.44 24.51
N GLU A 288 -14.68 2.64 23.99
CA GLU A 288 -15.72 3.49 24.57
C GLU A 288 -16.66 2.65 25.44
N GLY A 289 -17.21 3.26 26.50
CA GLY A 289 -18.11 2.56 27.43
C GLY A 289 -19.37 2.03 26.73
N GLY A 290 -19.77 0.80 27.08
CA GLY A 290 -20.96 0.13 26.55
C GLY A 290 -20.75 -0.64 25.24
N ALA A 291 -19.55 -0.62 24.67
CA ALA A 291 -19.24 -1.44 23.50
C ALA A 291 -19.26 -2.95 23.83
N PRO A 292 -19.70 -3.81 22.90
CA PRO A 292 -19.60 -5.26 23.06
C PRO A 292 -18.13 -5.71 23.12
N LYS A 293 -17.91 -6.95 23.57
CA LYS A 293 -16.59 -7.58 23.59
C LYS A 293 -16.50 -8.68 22.53
N PRO A 294 -16.30 -8.34 21.24
CA PRO A 294 -16.17 -9.35 20.19
C PRO A 294 -14.82 -10.07 20.28
N ARG A 295 -14.77 -11.31 19.78
CA ARG A 295 -13.50 -11.94 19.43
C ARG A 295 -12.82 -11.15 18.31
N LEU A 296 -11.53 -10.87 18.41
CA LEU A 296 -10.79 -10.11 17.40
C LEU A 296 -10.18 -11.07 16.38
N LEU A 297 -10.62 -10.99 15.12
CA LEU A 297 -10.07 -11.83 14.05
C LEU A 297 -8.84 -11.15 13.43
N LEU A 298 -7.69 -11.79 13.62
CA LEU A 298 -6.42 -11.38 13.04
C LEU A 298 -5.85 -12.47 12.13
N GLY A 299 -5.12 -12.03 11.11
CA GLY A 299 -4.46 -12.93 10.18
C GLY A 299 -3.39 -13.80 10.85
N GLU A 300 -3.08 -14.91 10.19
CA GLU A 300 -2.13 -15.92 10.66
C GLU A 300 -0.78 -15.34 11.12
N LYS A 301 -0.23 -14.41 10.34
CA LYS A 301 1.09 -13.81 10.57
C LYS A 301 1.03 -12.54 11.44
N GLY A 302 0.29 -12.58 12.53
CA GLY A 302 0.34 -11.54 13.55
C GLY A 302 1.77 -11.30 14.01
N GLN A 303 2.25 -10.11 13.68
CA GLN A 303 3.57 -9.66 14.03
C GLN A 303 3.60 -9.28 15.52
N GLY A 304 4.77 -9.33 16.16
CA GLY A 304 4.90 -8.93 17.56
C GLY A 304 4.29 -7.54 17.84
N TYR A 305 4.42 -6.62 16.89
CA TYR A 305 3.85 -5.28 17.01
C TYR A 305 2.32 -5.24 17.05
N GLU A 306 1.61 -6.19 16.43
CA GLU A 306 0.14 -6.16 16.41
C GLU A 306 -0.40 -6.47 17.80
N LEU A 307 0.05 -7.58 18.39
CA LEU A 307 -0.32 -7.98 19.74
C LEU A 307 0.13 -6.96 20.79
N GLU A 308 1.33 -6.42 20.63
CA GLU A 308 1.84 -5.41 21.54
C GLU A 308 1.04 -4.11 21.45
N THR A 309 0.59 -3.73 20.25
CA THR A 309 -0.34 -2.59 20.07
C THR A 309 -1.68 -2.85 20.79
N LEU A 310 -2.22 -4.08 20.69
CA LEU A 310 -3.46 -4.45 21.40
C LEU A 310 -3.28 -4.40 22.92
N ARG A 311 -2.15 -4.90 23.44
CA ARG A 311 -1.80 -4.83 24.86
C ARG A 311 -1.70 -3.38 25.33
N LEU A 312 -1.03 -2.53 24.56
CA LEU A 312 -0.91 -1.10 24.83
C LEU A 312 -2.27 -0.38 24.82
N ALA A 313 -3.18 -0.79 23.94
CA ALA A 313 -4.56 -0.31 23.91
C ALA A 313 -5.43 -0.79 25.08
N GLY A 314 -4.96 -1.78 25.85
CA GLY A 314 -5.72 -2.40 26.94
C GLY A 314 -6.80 -3.37 26.44
N LEU A 315 -6.61 -3.95 25.24
CA LEU A 315 -7.46 -5.02 24.71
C LEU A 315 -6.88 -6.37 25.14
N ASP A 316 -7.76 -7.31 25.51
CA ASP A 316 -7.33 -8.64 25.92
C ASP A 316 -6.87 -9.46 24.71
N VAL A 317 -5.62 -9.91 24.75
CA VAL A 317 -5.05 -10.76 23.71
C VAL A 317 -5.66 -12.17 23.70
N ALA A 318 -6.28 -12.60 24.80
CA ALA A 318 -6.99 -13.87 24.88
C ALA A 318 -8.25 -13.90 23.98
N ASP A 319 -8.79 -12.72 23.65
CA ASP A 319 -9.93 -12.56 22.74
C ASP A 319 -9.54 -12.58 21.26
N VAL A 320 -8.24 -12.66 20.96
CA VAL A 320 -7.74 -12.71 19.59
C VAL A 320 -7.84 -14.15 19.06
N VAL A 321 -8.53 -14.31 17.93
CA VAL A 321 -8.52 -15.54 17.14
C VAL A 321 -7.56 -15.34 15.97
N ARG A 322 -6.50 -16.15 15.96
CA ARG A 322 -5.46 -16.12 14.92
C ARG A 322 -5.52 -17.39 14.08
N GLY A 323 -5.30 -17.25 12.79
CA GLY A 323 -5.08 -18.39 11.91
C GLY A 323 -5.47 -18.09 10.47
N SER A 324 -5.09 -19.00 9.58
CA SER A 324 -5.48 -19.00 8.17
C SER A 324 -6.78 -19.78 7.93
N ARG A 325 -7.22 -20.59 8.90
CA ARG A 325 -8.41 -21.44 8.77
C ARG A 325 -9.69 -20.61 8.84
N PRO A 326 -10.70 -20.95 8.02
CA PRO A 326 -12.03 -20.39 8.14
C PRO A 326 -12.64 -20.62 9.54
N VAL A 327 -13.43 -19.67 9.98
CA VAL A 327 -14.31 -19.77 11.15
C VAL A 327 -15.74 -19.39 10.74
N PHE A 328 -16.73 -19.95 11.41
CA PHE A 328 -18.13 -19.54 11.25
C PHE A 328 -18.50 -18.53 12.34
N VAL A 329 -19.13 -17.43 11.95
CA VAL A 329 -19.46 -16.32 12.85
C VAL A 329 -20.95 -15.96 12.71
N GLU A 330 -21.69 -16.00 13.82
CA GLU A 330 -23.12 -15.64 13.82
C GLU A 330 -23.30 -14.15 13.54
N LYS A 331 -22.47 -13.29 14.13
CA LYS A 331 -22.42 -11.85 13.85
C LYS A 331 -20.99 -11.36 13.65
N LEU A 332 -20.62 -11.10 12.40
CA LEU A 332 -19.32 -10.57 12.02
C LEU A 332 -19.38 -9.05 11.85
N LEU A 333 -18.82 -8.32 12.81
CA LEU A 333 -18.65 -6.87 12.72
C LEU A 333 -17.54 -6.51 11.74
N VAL A 334 -17.78 -5.48 10.92
CA VAL A 334 -16.85 -4.93 9.94
C VAL A 334 -16.83 -3.41 10.08
N ALA A 335 -15.73 -2.90 10.66
CA ALA A 335 -15.49 -1.47 10.74
C ALA A 335 -14.96 -0.92 9.41
N LYS A 336 -15.63 0.12 8.88
CA LYS A 336 -15.17 0.92 7.76
C LYS A 336 -14.53 2.18 8.30
N VAL A 337 -13.21 2.23 8.23
CA VAL A 337 -12.37 3.36 8.60
C VAL A 337 -11.08 3.29 7.78
N GLY A 338 -10.46 4.42 7.51
CA GLY A 338 -9.17 4.50 6.83
C GLY A 338 -8.66 5.93 6.81
N LEU A 339 -7.65 6.20 6.01
CA LEU A 339 -6.97 7.51 6.01
C LEU A 339 -7.90 8.71 5.71
N ARG A 340 -8.99 8.52 4.95
CA ARG A 340 -10.02 9.55 4.71
C ARG A 340 -10.89 9.87 5.94
N SER A 341 -10.82 9.05 6.99
CA SER A 341 -11.49 9.31 8.27
C SER A 341 -10.64 10.09 9.25
N PHE A 342 -9.33 10.24 9.02
CA PHE A 342 -8.40 10.88 9.95
C PHE A 342 -8.71 12.35 10.26
N PRO A 343 -9.29 13.18 9.35
CA PRO A 343 -9.79 14.49 9.75
C PRO A 343 -10.88 14.43 10.82
N ARG A 344 -11.54 13.29 11.03
CA ARG A 344 -12.44 13.02 12.17
C ARG A 344 -11.67 12.37 13.32
N TRP A 345 -10.52 12.95 13.67
CA TRP A 345 -9.57 12.37 14.61
C TRP A 345 -10.22 11.99 15.94
N ASN A 346 -11.10 12.82 16.48
CA ASN A 346 -11.84 12.55 17.72
C ASN A 346 -12.56 11.17 17.78
N ARG A 347 -12.95 10.59 16.63
CA ARG A 347 -13.55 9.23 16.60
C ARG A 347 -12.51 8.11 16.60
N ILE A 348 -11.28 8.41 16.18
CA ILE A 348 -10.19 7.45 15.99
C ILE A 348 -9.12 7.59 17.08
N ALA A 349 -8.99 8.76 17.69
CA ALA A 349 -8.03 9.08 18.74
C ALA A 349 -8.04 8.08 19.91
N PRO A 350 -9.20 7.56 20.38
CA PRO A 350 -9.23 6.66 21.55
C PRO A 350 -8.26 5.48 21.49
N ILE A 351 -8.05 4.84 20.32
CA ILE A 351 -7.05 3.76 20.20
C ILE A 351 -5.63 4.27 20.41
N TYR A 352 -5.28 5.38 19.79
CA TYR A 352 -3.93 5.95 19.90
C TYR A 352 -3.68 6.59 21.26
N ASP A 353 -4.67 7.25 21.84
CA ASP A 353 -4.56 7.91 23.15
C ASP A 353 -4.25 6.87 24.24
N ARG A 354 -4.94 5.71 24.23
CA ARG A 354 -4.62 4.61 25.14
C ARG A 354 -3.23 4.04 24.92
N ILE A 355 -2.87 3.79 23.65
CA ILE A 355 -1.57 3.25 23.28
C ILE A 355 -0.45 4.18 23.76
N VAL A 356 -0.56 5.49 23.49
CA VAL A 356 0.42 6.51 23.88
C VAL A 356 0.48 6.64 25.40
N ALA A 357 -0.65 6.77 26.08
CA ALA A 357 -0.68 6.91 27.54
C ALA A 357 0.01 5.73 28.24
N ARG A 358 -0.25 4.50 27.77
CA ARG A 358 0.39 3.30 28.33
C ARG A 358 1.87 3.22 27.98
N ALA A 359 2.24 3.52 26.73
CA ALA A 359 3.63 3.55 26.30
C ALA A 359 4.47 4.54 27.12
N LEU A 360 3.93 5.74 27.40
CA LEU A 360 4.59 6.75 28.23
C LEU A 360 4.71 6.36 29.71
N THR A 361 3.88 5.43 30.19
CA THR A 361 3.96 4.88 31.55
C THR A 361 5.01 3.78 31.64
N GLU A 362 5.10 2.94 30.60
CA GLU A 362 5.96 1.76 30.60
C GLU A 362 7.40 2.04 30.13
N ALA A 363 7.60 3.09 29.33
CA ALA A 363 8.92 3.44 28.80
C ALA A 363 9.34 4.86 29.24
N SER A 364 10.47 4.95 29.92
CA SER A 364 11.19 6.22 30.09
C SER A 364 12.00 6.49 28.82
N ALA A 365 11.39 7.16 27.85
CA ALA A 365 12.12 7.66 26.69
C ALA A 365 12.79 9.01 27.03
N ASP A 366 14.12 9.13 26.85
CA ASP A 366 14.78 10.45 26.92
C ASP A 366 14.08 11.39 25.94
N ALA A 367 13.47 12.44 26.48
CA ALA A 367 12.72 13.39 25.69
C ALA A 367 13.70 14.20 24.84
N SER A 368 13.61 14.05 23.52
CA SER A 368 14.23 14.96 22.57
C SER A 368 13.15 15.57 21.71
N ASP A 369 13.17 16.90 21.57
CA ASP A 369 12.28 17.62 20.66
C ASP A 369 12.59 17.31 19.19
N ARG A 370 13.84 16.90 18.88
CA ARG A 370 14.32 16.61 17.51
C ARG A 370 14.86 15.18 17.44
N ILE A 371 14.32 14.38 16.53
CA ILE A 371 14.76 12.98 16.33
C ILE A 371 15.04 12.68 14.86
N TYR A 372 16.04 11.86 14.62
CA TYR A 372 16.31 11.24 13.33
C TYR A 372 16.00 9.75 13.42
N VAL A 373 15.06 9.28 12.60
CA VAL A 373 14.76 7.86 12.44
C VAL A 373 15.76 7.26 11.45
N SER A 374 16.84 6.72 12.01
CA SER A 374 17.90 6.05 11.25
C SER A 374 17.41 4.74 10.64
N ARG A 375 17.98 4.42 9.48
CA ARG A 375 17.81 3.19 8.73
C ARG A 375 19.17 2.52 8.48
N SER A 376 20.15 2.78 9.34
CA SER A 376 21.49 2.17 9.24
C SER A 376 21.47 0.63 9.29
N ASP A 377 20.40 0.05 9.85
CA ASP A 377 20.12 -1.39 9.93
C ASP A 377 19.33 -1.94 8.71
N ALA A 378 18.97 -1.09 7.74
CA ALA A 378 18.10 -1.48 6.65
C ALA A 378 18.81 -2.30 5.56
N SER A 379 18.24 -3.47 5.26
CA SER A 379 18.78 -4.36 4.22
C SER A 379 18.41 -3.97 2.77
N ARG A 380 17.57 -2.94 2.57
CA ARG A 380 17.07 -2.49 1.25
C ARG A 380 16.88 -0.99 1.26
N ARG A 381 17.07 -0.34 0.09
CA ARG A 381 17.11 1.13 -0.03
C ARG A 381 18.06 1.72 1.00
N ARG A 382 19.26 1.12 1.11
CA ARG A 382 20.30 1.57 2.02
C ARG A 382 20.78 2.95 1.56
N MET A 383 20.85 3.90 2.48
CA MET A 383 21.45 5.19 2.22
C MET A 383 22.97 5.05 2.40
N GLU A 384 23.75 5.31 1.36
CA GLU A 384 25.19 5.03 1.36
C GLU A 384 25.95 6.00 2.26
N ASN A 385 25.51 7.26 2.31
CA ASN A 385 26.11 8.33 3.11
C ASN A 385 25.34 8.65 4.41
N GLU A 386 24.59 7.70 4.96
CA GLU A 386 23.76 7.92 6.16
C GLU A 386 24.56 8.39 7.37
N ALA A 387 25.78 7.87 7.57
CA ALA A 387 26.66 8.31 8.66
C ALA A 387 26.98 9.82 8.59
N ALA A 388 27.11 10.39 7.39
CA ALA A 388 27.32 11.83 7.22
C ALA A 388 26.05 12.63 7.53
N VAL A 389 24.88 12.11 7.17
CA VAL A 389 23.57 12.69 7.52
C VAL A 389 23.36 12.65 9.04
N GLU A 390 23.65 11.52 9.69
CA GLU A 390 23.56 11.35 11.15
C GLU A 390 24.46 12.35 11.87
N ALA A 391 25.72 12.49 11.47
CA ALA A 391 26.65 13.45 12.05
C ALA A 391 26.14 14.90 11.90
N ALA A 392 25.64 15.26 10.72
CA ALA A 392 25.12 16.61 10.45
C ALA A 392 23.84 16.93 11.23
N LEU A 393 22.97 15.94 11.44
CA LEU A 393 21.75 16.07 12.24
C LEU A 393 22.07 16.09 13.74
N ALA A 394 23.00 15.25 14.22
CA ALA A 394 23.46 15.28 15.61
C ALA A 394 24.02 16.67 15.98
N ALA A 395 24.81 17.29 15.09
CA ALA A 395 25.29 18.66 15.25
C ALA A 395 24.16 19.72 15.34
N ARG A 396 22.95 19.39 14.87
CA ARG A 396 21.73 20.22 14.94
C ARG A 396 20.80 19.84 16.10
N GLY A 397 21.31 19.05 17.05
CA GLY A 397 20.60 18.64 18.26
C GLY A 397 19.60 17.51 18.05
N PHE A 398 19.71 16.76 16.94
CA PHE A 398 18.89 15.58 16.75
C PHE A 398 19.42 14.39 17.55
N ARG A 399 18.50 13.67 18.19
CA ARG A 399 18.77 12.33 18.69
C ARG A 399 18.68 11.33 17.54
N ILE A 400 19.72 10.53 17.34
CA ILE A 400 19.72 9.45 16.35
C ILE A 400 19.02 8.22 16.96
N CYS A 401 17.98 7.72 16.29
CA CYS A 401 17.15 6.63 16.78
C CYS A 401 17.08 5.50 15.74
N VAL A 402 17.63 4.33 16.07
CA VAL A 402 17.40 3.08 15.33
C VAL A 402 16.20 2.38 15.96
N LEU A 403 15.00 2.56 15.39
CA LEU A 403 13.75 2.11 16.04
C LEU A 403 13.68 0.60 16.23
N SER A 404 14.36 -0.20 15.39
CA SER A 404 14.37 -1.66 15.50
C SER A 404 15.09 -2.17 16.76
N GLU A 405 15.91 -1.34 17.39
CA GLU A 405 16.60 -1.63 18.66
C GLU A 405 15.74 -1.26 19.88
N MET A 406 14.59 -0.61 19.67
CA MET A 406 13.67 -0.17 20.72
C MET A 406 12.46 -1.08 20.82
N SER A 407 11.92 -1.25 22.02
CA SER A 407 10.58 -1.82 22.23
C SER A 407 9.50 -0.95 21.58
N LEU A 408 8.32 -1.52 21.29
CA LEU A 408 7.23 -0.75 20.68
C LEU A 408 6.79 0.43 21.57
N ALA A 409 6.78 0.23 22.90
CA ALA A 409 6.47 1.29 23.86
C ALA A 409 7.48 2.45 23.77
N GLU A 410 8.79 2.16 23.69
CA GLU A 410 9.82 3.18 23.51
C GLU A 410 9.68 3.90 22.16
N GLN A 411 9.43 3.16 21.07
CA GLN A 411 9.20 3.74 19.74
C GLN A 411 8.04 4.75 19.79
N ILE A 412 6.91 4.38 20.40
CA ILE A 412 5.73 5.25 20.55
C ILE A 412 6.04 6.45 21.45
N ALA A 413 6.73 6.23 22.57
CA ALA A 413 7.07 7.29 23.52
C ALA A 413 7.98 8.35 22.89
N VAL A 414 9.01 7.93 22.15
CA VAL A 414 9.91 8.85 21.42
C VAL A 414 9.14 9.61 20.32
N MET A 415 8.36 8.91 19.50
CA MET A 415 7.65 9.51 18.36
C MET A 415 6.52 10.45 18.79
N SER A 416 5.85 10.18 19.91
CA SER A 416 4.75 11.03 20.44
C SER A 416 5.23 12.27 21.20
N ARG A 417 6.52 12.35 21.55
CA ARG A 417 7.15 13.53 22.19
C ARG A 417 7.89 14.43 21.20
N ALA A 418 8.33 13.88 20.06
CA ALA A 418 9.10 14.63 19.08
C ALA A 418 8.30 15.78 18.44
N LYS A 419 8.93 16.95 18.35
CA LYS A 419 8.42 18.13 17.64
C LYS A 419 8.94 18.21 16.20
N VAL A 420 10.13 17.65 15.97
CA VAL A 420 10.75 17.55 14.64
C VAL A 420 11.25 16.12 14.43
N ILE A 421 10.78 15.49 13.37
CA ILE A 421 11.08 14.10 13.02
C ILE A 421 11.71 14.12 11.63
N VAL A 422 13.00 13.84 11.53
CA VAL A 422 13.65 13.56 10.24
C VAL A 422 13.72 12.04 10.07
N GLY A 423 13.50 11.51 8.87
CA GLY A 423 13.71 10.08 8.65
C GLY A 423 13.77 9.70 7.18
N ALA A 424 14.55 8.67 6.87
CA ALA A 424 14.55 8.11 5.53
C ALA A 424 13.28 7.28 5.27
N HIS A 425 12.80 7.30 4.02
CA HIS A 425 11.55 6.63 3.64
C HIS A 425 11.52 5.14 4.07
N GLY A 426 10.58 4.80 4.94
CA GLY A 426 10.34 3.42 5.36
C GLY A 426 9.46 3.31 6.60
N SER A 427 9.20 2.06 7.03
CA SER A 427 8.15 1.73 7.98
C SER A 427 8.25 2.44 9.33
N GLY A 428 9.43 2.88 9.77
CA GLY A 428 9.59 3.66 10.99
C GLY A 428 8.76 4.96 10.99
N LEU A 429 8.59 5.60 9.82
CA LEU A 429 7.75 6.79 9.69
C LEU A 429 6.25 6.50 9.86
N SER A 430 5.81 5.24 9.96
CA SER A 430 4.41 4.93 10.29
C SER A 430 4.02 5.46 11.67
N HIS A 431 4.99 5.60 12.58
CA HIS A 431 4.74 6.12 13.93
C HIS A 431 4.39 7.61 13.97
N ILE A 432 4.53 8.38 12.88
CA ILE A 432 4.07 9.78 12.87
C ILE A 432 2.56 9.90 13.15
N VAL A 433 1.80 8.81 13.05
CA VAL A 433 0.39 8.78 13.45
C VAL A 433 0.17 9.19 14.91
N VAL A 434 1.11 8.88 15.80
CA VAL A 434 1.09 9.26 17.22
C VAL A 434 1.85 10.56 17.52
N ALA A 435 2.38 11.24 16.50
CA ALA A 435 3.03 12.53 16.69
C ALA A 435 2.03 13.60 17.16
N GLN A 436 2.53 14.57 17.91
CA GLN A 436 1.73 15.71 18.34
C GLN A 436 1.24 16.51 17.13
N PRO A 437 0.01 17.04 17.15
CA PRO A 437 -0.45 17.99 16.13
C PRO A 437 0.56 19.14 15.96
N GLY A 438 0.83 19.53 14.71
CA GLY A 438 1.82 20.57 14.40
C GLY A 438 3.28 20.14 14.46
N ALA A 439 3.59 18.87 14.77
CA ALA A 439 4.96 18.36 14.62
C ALA A 439 5.43 18.44 13.17
N LYS A 440 6.72 18.73 12.98
CA LYS A 440 7.40 18.80 11.69
C LYS A 440 7.95 17.43 11.31
N VAL A 441 7.59 16.92 10.15
CA VAL A 441 8.08 15.65 9.60
C VAL A 441 8.86 15.94 8.32
N ILE A 442 10.15 15.60 8.32
CA ILE A 442 11.04 15.76 7.18
C ILE A 442 11.43 14.38 6.68
N GLU A 443 10.92 13.99 5.52
CA GLU A 443 11.19 12.70 4.91
C GLU A 443 12.29 12.80 3.85
N LEU A 444 13.35 11.99 4.00
CA LEU A 444 14.33 11.78 2.95
C LEU A 444 13.78 10.71 1.99
N LEU A 445 13.32 11.16 0.83
CA LEU A 445 12.46 10.43 -0.09
C LEU A 445 13.24 10.03 -1.35
N PRO A 446 13.82 8.81 -1.43
CA PRO A 446 14.30 8.30 -2.70
C PRO A 446 13.11 8.15 -3.65
N ILE A 447 13.26 8.55 -4.92
CA ILE A 447 12.24 8.51 -5.96
C ILE A 447 12.78 7.87 -7.23
N CYS A 448 11.92 7.11 -7.90
CA CYS A 448 12.24 6.44 -9.15
C CYS A 448 10.93 6.10 -9.86
N GLU A 449 11.01 5.95 -11.17
CA GLU A 449 9.84 5.62 -11.99
C GLU A 449 9.07 4.41 -11.44
N GLY A 450 7.74 4.52 -11.41
CA GLY A 450 6.84 3.52 -10.82
C GLY A 450 6.78 3.44 -9.29
N ALA A 451 7.65 4.13 -8.56
CA ALA A 451 7.67 4.13 -7.09
C ALA A 451 7.30 5.49 -6.46
N ASP A 452 7.33 6.59 -7.21
CA ASP A 452 7.17 7.96 -6.69
C ASP A 452 5.94 8.13 -5.78
N THR A 453 4.74 7.94 -6.34
CA THR A 453 3.48 8.18 -5.62
C THR A 453 3.20 7.14 -4.54
N GLN A 454 3.75 5.93 -4.69
CA GLN A 454 3.61 4.89 -3.66
C GLN A 454 4.32 5.28 -2.36
N ARG A 455 5.27 6.21 -2.42
CA ARG A 455 6.09 6.63 -1.28
C ARG A 455 5.57 7.88 -0.56
N LEU A 456 4.51 8.53 -1.04
CA LEU A 456 3.86 9.68 -0.36
C LEU A 456 2.85 9.28 0.72
N ASN A 457 2.81 8.01 1.11
CA ASN A 457 1.90 7.55 2.16
C ASN A 457 2.11 8.31 3.50
N TYR A 458 3.34 8.68 3.84
CA TYR A 458 3.62 9.48 5.04
C TYR A 458 3.23 10.95 4.89
N ALA A 459 3.37 11.54 3.69
CA ALA A 459 2.84 12.87 3.39
C ALA A 459 1.31 12.91 3.57
N HIS A 460 0.62 11.91 3.04
CA HIS A 460 -0.83 11.78 3.19
C HIS A 460 -1.25 11.62 4.65
N LEU A 461 -0.54 10.78 5.42
CA LEU A 461 -0.76 10.61 6.85
C LEU A 461 -0.54 11.91 7.63
N ALA A 462 0.56 12.61 7.35
CA ALA A 462 0.90 13.88 7.99
C ALA A 462 -0.17 14.95 7.73
N VAL A 463 -0.59 15.12 6.47
CA VAL A 463 -1.67 16.04 6.11
C VAL A 463 -2.98 15.65 6.82
N ALA A 464 -3.34 14.37 6.85
CA ALA A 464 -4.57 13.94 7.51
C ALA A 464 -4.53 14.08 9.05
N ARG A 465 -3.33 14.11 9.64
CA ARG A 465 -3.11 14.29 11.09
C ARG A 465 -2.89 15.74 11.53
N GLY A 466 -2.82 16.70 10.60
CA GLY A 466 -2.53 18.09 10.97
C GLY A 466 -1.05 18.33 11.29
N LEU A 467 -0.13 17.61 10.63
CA LEU A 467 1.31 17.77 10.77
C LEU A 467 1.89 18.66 9.67
N GLU A 468 3.06 19.24 9.90
CA GLU A 468 3.83 19.98 8.90
C GLU A 468 4.83 19.03 8.23
N TYR A 469 4.62 18.71 6.94
CA TYR A 469 5.43 17.72 6.24
C TYR A 469 6.33 18.35 5.17
N HIS A 470 7.56 17.85 5.07
CA HIS A 470 8.53 18.22 4.04
C HIS A 470 9.14 16.95 3.46
N ALA A 471 9.05 16.75 2.15
CA ALA A 471 9.87 15.73 1.48
C ALA A 471 11.13 16.35 0.90
N TRP A 472 12.27 15.71 1.10
CA TRP A 472 13.49 15.94 0.35
C TRP A 472 13.68 14.79 -0.64
N ALA A 473 13.39 15.04 -1.92
CA ALA A 473 13.41 14.03 -2.95
C ALA A 473 14.81 13.79 -3.52
N GLU A 474 15.21 12.52 -3.63
CA GLU A 474 16.50 12.06 -4.18
C GLU A 474 16.29 11.08 -5.32
N ALA A 475 17.03 11.25 -6.41
CA ALA A 475 16.94 10.31 -7.53
C ALA A 475 17.50 8.93 -7.12
N GLN A 476 16.76 7.87 -7.44
CA GLN A 476 17.15 6.49 -7.20
C GLN A 476 17.06 5.70 -8.50
N ALA A 477 18.09 4.91 -8.82
CA ALA A 477 18.13 4.14 -10.06
C ALA A 477 17.01 3.11 -10.19
N ALA A 478 16.62 2.46 -9.07
CA ALA A 478 15.54 1.49 -9.02
C ALA A 478 14.96 1.38 -7.61
N ALA A 479 13.72 0.90 -7.47
CA ALA A 479 12.94 0.96 -6.22
C ALA A 479 13.58 0.32 -4.96
N LYS A 480 14.62 -0.50 -5.12
CA LYS A 480 15.35 -1.16 -4.02
C LYS A 480 16.84 -0.82 -3.98
N ALA A 481 17.33 -0.06 -4.96
CA ALA A 481 18.75 0.26 -5.10
C ALA A 481 19.26 1.08 -3.91
N PRO A 482 20.57 1.04 -3.62
CA PRO A 482 21.20 2.06 -2.80
C PRO A 482 20.96 3.45 -3.37
N TRP A 483 21.11 4.46 -2.52
CA TRP A 483 20.93 5.88 -2.86
C TRP A 483 21.74 6.72 -1.87
N SER A 484 21.94 7.99 -2.20
CA SER A 484 22.64 8.94 -1.36
C SER A 484 21.84 10.22 -1.22
N VAL A 485 22.04 10.94 -0.14
CA VAL A 485 21.48 12.29 0.05
C VAL A 485 22.50 13.31 -0.44
N HIS A 486 22.07 14.25 -1.28
CA HIS A 486 22.79 15.48 -1.58
C HIS A 486 22.80 16.36 -0.33
N LEU A 487 23.77 16.09 0.55
CA LEU A 487 23.80 16.58 1.94
C LEU A 487 23.70 18.11 2.03
N ASP A 488 24.51 18.86 1.27
CA ASP A 488 24.51 20.32 1.35
C ASP A 488 23.16 20.92 0.96
N GLY A 489 22.53 20.38 -0.08
CA GLY A 489 21.19 20.79 -0.51
C GLY A 489 20.12 20.46 0.52
N PHE A 490 20.20 19.25 1.11
CA PHE A 490 19.29 18.84 2.17
C PHE A 490 19.40 19.76 3.38
N LEU A 491 20.62 20.07 3.84
CA LEU A 491 20.85 20.94 4.98
C LEU A 491 20.38 22.38 4.71
N ALA A 492 20.62 22.89 3.50
CA ALA A 492 20.14 24.21 3.08
C ALA A 492 18.61 24.31 3.08
N ALA A 493 17.90 23.22 2.78
CA ALA A 493 16.44 23.14 2.91
C ALA A 493 15.96 22.93 4.35
N LEU A 494 16.71 22.17 5.15
CA LEU A 494 16.37 21.84 6.54
C LEU A 494 16.48 23.04 7.48
N ASP A 495 17.58 23.80 7.41
CA ASP A 495 17.89 24.85 8.39
C ASP A 495 16.79 25.94 8.50
N PRO A 496 16.19 26.42 7.39
CA PRO A 496 15.03 27.32 7.46
C PRO A 496 13.79 26.69 8.12
N ILE A 497 13.53 25.40 7.89
CA ILE A 497 12.38 24.67 8.47
C ILE A 497 12.53 24.58 9.99
N LEU A 498 13.76 24.40 10.49
CA LEU A 498 14.04 24.36 11.92
C LEU A 498 13.84 25.72 12.60
N GLY A 499 13.80 26.81 11.83
CA GLY A 499 13.83 28.17 12.37
C GLY A 499 15.21 28.56 12.89
N ASP A 500 16.25 27.77 12.59
CA ASP A 500 17.63 28.00 13.00
C ASP A 500 18.25 29.01 12.03
N ALA A 501 17.85 30.28 12.12
CA ALA A 501 18.48 31.35 11.34
C ALA A 501 19.95 31.49 11.77
N ARG A 502 20.87 31.11 10.85
CA ARG A 502 22.34 31.26 10.93
C ARG A 502 23.06 30.34 11.93
N ARG A 503 23.38 29.13 11.47
CA ARG A 503 24.62 28.42 11.82
C ARG A 503 25.49 28.08 10.59
N ALA A 504 25.30 28.83 9.51
CA ALA A 504 26.15 28.77 8.32
C ALA A 504 27.28 29.82 8.43
N THR A 505 28.13 29.69 9.46
CA THR A 505 29.50 30.24 9.55
C THR A 505 30.10 29.87 10.90
N ALA A 506 30.84 28.76 10.92
CA ALA A 506 32.00 28.54 11.78
C ALA A 506 32.90 27.51 11.12
#